data_AF-A0A831SJP4-F1
#
_entry.id   AF-A0A831SJP4-F1
#
_cell.length_a   1.000
_cell.length_b   1.000
_cell.length_c   1.000
_cell.angle_alpha   90.00
_cell.angle_beta   90.00
_cell.angle_gamma   90.00
#
_symmetry.space_group_name_H-M   'P 1'
#
loop_
_entity.id
_entity.type
_entity.pdbx_description
1 polymer ?
#
loop_
_entity_poly.entity_id
_entity_poly.type
_entity_poly.pdbx_seq_one_letter_code
_entity_poly.pdbx_strand_id
1 'polypeptide(L)' 'VNSAGRTGVLISGGSKISDEDLLRKVKISLEAGVDGLIFGRNMWQRPYDEALRMTKEIMALMKSFD' A
#
# COMPACT_ATOMS: atom_id res chain seq x y z
N VAL A 1 -3.30 14.60 -2.99
CA VAL A 1 -4.69 14.23 -3.39
C VAL A 1 -5.69 15.38 -3.28
N ASN A 2 -5.24 16.65 -3.34
CA ASN A 2 -6.05 17.82 -2.94
C ASN A 2 -7.30 18.05 -3.81
N SER A 3 -7.33 17.53 -5.04
CA SER A 3 -8.47 17.63 -5.95
C SER A 3 -9.70 16.83 -5.50
N ALA A 4 -9.55 15.86 -4.59
CA ALA A 4 -10.67 15.06 -4.07
C ALA A 4 -11.49 15.78 -2.98
N GLY A 5 -11.06 16.97 -2.54
CA GLY A 5 -11.77 17.75 -1.53
C GLY A 5 -11.85 17.03 -0.19
N ARG A 6 -13.07 16.74 0.28
CA ARG A 6 -13.33 16.03 1.55
C ARG A 6 -13.54 14.52 1.37
N THR A 7 -13.46 14.03 0.14
CA THR A 7 -13.66 12.60 -0.16
C THR A 7 -12.34 11.87 0.02
N GLY A 8 -12.35 10.82 0.85
CA GLY A 8 -11.19 9.97 1.04
C GLY A 8 -10.75 9.27 -0.26
N VAL A 9 -9.45 9.21 -0.48
CA VAL A 9 -8.82 8.62 -1.66
C VAL A 9 -8.09 7.35 -1.27
N LEU A 10 -8.50 6.23 -1.87
CA LEU A 10 -7.83 4.95 -1.75
C LEU A 10 -7.11 4.60 -3.06
N ILE A 11 -5.91 4.03 -2.96
CA ILE A 11 -5.21 3.49 -4.13
C ILE A 11 -5.37 1.98 -4.19
N SER A 12 -5.86 1.49 -5.33
CA SER A 12 -5.95 0.07 -5.60
C SER A 12 -4.69 -0.47 -6.29
N GLY A 13 -4.29 -1.65 -5.84
CA GLY A 13 -3.21 -2.45 -6.40
C GLY A 13 -3.55 -3.09 -7.74
N GLY A 14 -2.52 -3.26 -8.57
CA GLY A 14 -2.62 -3.93 -9.87
C GLY A 14 -2.19 -5.40 -9.81
N SER A 15 -1.53 -5.84 -10.89
CA SER A 15 -0.89 -7.16 -10.97
C SER A 15 0.11 -7.38 -9.83
N LYS A 16 0.46 -8.65 -9.60
CA LYS A 16 1.57 -8.97 -8.71
C LYS A 16 2.85 -8.37 -9.30
N ILE A 17 3.58 -7.63 -8.50
CA ILE A 17 4.85 -6.96 -8.85
C ILE A 17 5.93 -7.39 -7.86
N SER A 18 7.15 -6.89 -8.06
CA SER A 18 8.24 -7.10 -7.10
C SER A 18 7.91 -6.46 -5.75
N ASP A 19 8.53 -6.96 -4.68
CA ASP A 19 8.34 -6.40 -3.33
C ASP A 19 8.89 -4.97 -3.22
N GLU A 20 10.02 -4.69 -3.88
CA GLU A 20 10.59 -3.35 -3.97
C GLU A 20 9.62 -2.38 -4.66
N ASP A 21 9.06 -2.76 -5.82
CA ASP A 21 8.11 -1.91 -6.53
C ASP A 21 6.82 -1.69 -5.74
N LEU A 22 6.37 -2.69 -5.01
CA LEU A 22 5.20 -2.60 -4.15
C LEU A 22 5.44 -1.60 -3.01
N LEU A 23 6.54 -1.74 -2.27
CA LEU A 23 6.90 -0.84 -1.16
C LEU A 23 7.14 0.59 -1.65
N ARG A 24 7.81 0.75 -2.81
CA ARG A 24 7.97 2.05 -3.46
C ARG A 24 6.62 2.66 -3.84
N LYS A 25 5.69 1.88 -4.38
CA LYS A 25 4.33 2.34 -4.72
C LYS A 25 3.55 2.75 -3.48
N VAL A 26 3.64 1.97 -2.39
CA VAL A 26 3.04 2.31 -1.09
C VAL A 26 3.56 3.66 -0.62
N LYS A 27 4.89 3.84 -0.56
CA LYS A 27 5.54 5.08 -0.12
C LYS A 27 5.08 6.29 -0.93
N ILE A 28 5.15 6.22 -2.26
CA ILE A 28 4.73 7.32 -3.13
C ILE A 28 3.24 7.66 -2.93
N SER A 29 2.40 6.65 -2.71
CA SER A 29 0.97 6.87 -2.48
C SER A 29 0.72 7.62 -1.16
N LEU A 30 1.41 7.22 -0.09
CA LEU A 30 1.32 7.88 1.21
C LEU A 30 1.88 9.30 1.17
N GLU A 31 3.02 9.52 0.49
CA GLU A 31 3.58 10.86 0.25
C GLU A 31 2.62 11.77 -0.53
N ALA A 32 1.77 11.20 -1.40
CA ALA A 32 0.74 11.94 -2.10
C ALA A 32 -0.48 12.29 -1.23
N GLY A 33 -0.55 11.77 0.00
CA GLY A 33 -1.59 12.05 1.00
C GLY A 33 -2.85 11.19 0.88
N VAL A 34 -2.75 9.98 0.35
CA VAL A 34 -3.91 9.07 0.23
C VAL A 34 -4.37 8.58 1.61
N ASP A 35 -5.66 8.35 1.78
CA ASP A 35 -6.24 7.86 3.04
C ASP A 35 -6.03 6.35 3.25
N GLY A 36 -5.62 5.62 2.20
CA GLY A 36 -5.37 4.19 2.32
C GLY A 36 -5.09 3.47 1.02
N LEU A 37 -4.92 2.15 1.15
CA LEU A 37 -4.41 1.26 0.11
C LEU A 37 -5.23 -0.03 0.07
N ILE A 38 -5.44 -0.57 -1.13
CA ILE A 38 -6.12 -1.85 -1.34
C ILE A 38 -5.22 -2.75 -2.18
N PHE A 39 -4.61 -3.78 -1.58
CA PHE A 39 -3.77 -4.74 -2.29
C PHE A 39 -4.30 -6.16 -2.16
N GLY A 40 -4.53 -6.81 -3.31
CA GLY A 40 -4.96 -8.19 -3.35
C GLY A 40 -3.87 -9.20 -3.65
N ARG A 41 -3.60 -9.40 -4.94
CA ARG A 41 -2.55 -10.32 -5.45
C ARG A 41 -1.19 -10.12 -4.80
N ASN A 42 -0.84 -8.87 -4.52
CA ASN A 42 0.40 -8.52 -3.85
C ASN A 42 0.47 -9.02 -2.39
N MET A 43 -0.65 -9.28 -1.73
CA MET A 43 -0.71 -9.78 -0.35
C MET A 43 -0.82 -11.31 -0.30
N TRP A 44 -1.78 -11.92 -0.98
CA TRP A 44 -2.12 -13.34 -0.76
C TRP A 44 -1.58 -14.32 -1.81
N GLN A 45 -1.07 -13.87 -2.96
CA GLN A 45 -0.44 -14.78 -3.95
C GLN A 45 1.05 -15.01 -3.64
N ARG A 46 1.38 -15.27 -2.38
CA ARG A 46 2.72 -15.58 -1.87
C ARG A 46 2.56 -16.51 -0.65
N PRO A 47 3.62 -17.20 -0.19
CA PRO A 47 3.58 -17.99 1.04
C PRO A 47 3.04 -17.20 2.23
N TYR A 48 2.35 -17.88 3.16
CA TYR A 48 1.68 -17.25 4.30
C TYR A 48 2.60 -16.35 5.13
N ASP A 49 3.81 -16.81 5.44
CA ASP A 49 4.77 -16.03 6.22
C ASP A 49 5.26 -14.79 5.48
N GLU A 50 5.40 -14.86 4.15
CA GLU A 50 5.71 -13.70 3.32
C GLU A 50 4.55 -12.70 3.27
N ALA A 51 3.30 -13.18 3.19
CA ALA A 51 2.09 -12.36 3.24
C ALA A 51 2.01 -11.57 4.56
N LEU A 52 2.26 -12.26 5.68
CA LEU A 52 2.29 -11.63 7.00
C LEU A 52 3.42 -10.60 7.14
N ARG A 53 4.64 -10.92 6.67
CA ARG A 53 5.77 -9.98 6.69
C ARG A 53 5.47 -8.73 5.87
N MET A 54 5.03 -8.89 4.63
CA MET A 54 4.69 -7.78 3.74
C MET A 54 3.58 -6.89 4.33
N THR A 55 2.55 -7.51 4.90
CA THR A 55 1.46 -6.78 5.56
C THR A 55 1.98 -5.96 6.74
N LYS A 56 2.86 -6.52 7.58
CA LYS A 56 3.48 -5.79 8.70
C LYS A 56 4.35 -4.62 8.24
N GLU A 57 5.14 -4.81 7.17
CA GLU A 57 5.97 -3.75 6.60
C GLU A 57 5.12 -2.59 6.07
N ILE A 58 4.06 -2.88 5.30
CA ILE A 58 3.14 -1.85 4.81
C ILE A 58 2.45 -1.12 5.97
N MET A 59 1.97 -1.84 6.98
CA MET A 59 1.35 -1.21 8.17
C MET A 59 2.34 -0.34 8.94
N ALA A 60 3.60 -0.77 9.08
CA ALA A 60 4.63 0.03 9.73
C ALA A 60 4.93 1.31 8.95
N LEU A 61 4.97 1.22 7.61
CA LEU A 61 5.13 2.36 6.75
C LEU A 61 3.93 3.31 6.82
N MET A 62 2.69 2.80 6.81
CA MET A 62 1.50 3.65 6.97
C MET A 62 1.53 4.45 8.26
N LYS A 63 1.89 3.81 9.39
CA LYS A 63 2.01 4.46 10.69
C LYS A 63 3.10 5.53 10.77
N SER A 64 4.07 5.55 9.86
CA SER A 64 5.09 6.61 9.83
C SER A 64 4.63 7.87 9.09
N PHE A 65 3.44 7.84 8.47
CA PHE A 65 2.81 8.98 7.78
C PHE A 65 1.59 9.52 8.54
N ASP A 66 1.22 8.90 9.66
CA ASP A 66 0.27 9.43 10.64
C ASP A 66 0.95 10.45 11.56
#